data_AF-K9K2R6-F1
#
_entry.id   AF-K9K2R6-F1
#
_cell.length_a   1.000
_cell.length_b   1.000
_cell.length_c   1.000
_cell.angle_alpha   90.00
_cell.angle_beta   90.00
_cell.angle_gamma   90.00
#
_symmetry.space_group_name_H-M   'P 1'
#
loop_
_entity.id
_entity.type
_entity.pdbx_description
1 polymer ?
#
loop_
_entity_poly.entity_id
_entity_poly.type
_entity_poly.pdbx_seq_one_letter_code
_entity_poly.pdbx_strand_id
1 'polypeptide(L)'
;KLESQKARHPQLLYESKLYKILQGGVGIPHIRWYGQEKDYNVLVMDLLGPSLEDLFNFCSRRFTMKTVLMLADQMISRIEYVHTKNFIHRDIKPDNFLMGIGRHCN
;
A
#
# COMPACT_ATOMS: atom_id res chain seq x y z
N LYS A 1 -5.02 10.23 2.25
CA LYS A 1 -3.72 10.81 2.69
C LYS A 1 -3.74 12.33 2.48
N LEU A 2 -3.09 13.06 3.37
CA LEU A 2 -2.96 14.53 3.34
C LEU A 2 -1.48 14.89 3.46
N GLU A 3 -1.04 15.85 2.65
CA GLU A 3 0.33 16.37 2.66
C GLU A 3 0.28 17.89 2.56
N SER A 4 0.99 18.62 3.42
CA SER A 4 1.06 20.08 3.30
C SER A 4 1.76 20.49 2.01
N GLN A 5 1.25 21.51 1.33
CA GLN A 5 1.92 22.08 0.15
C GLN A 5 3.30 22.68 0.49
N LYS A 6 3.58 22.94 1.77
CA LYS A 6 4.86 23.44 2.28
C LYS A 6 5.77 22.33 2.81
N ALA A 7 5.43 21.05 2.58
CA ALA A 7 6.25 19.93 3.01
C ALA A 7 7.67 20.03 2.45
N ARG A 8 8.68 19.78 3.30
CA ARG A 8 10.10 19.84 2.90
C ARG A 8 10.44 18.84 1.78
N HIS A 9 9.74 17.72 1.74
CA HIS A 9 9.92 16.64 0.77
C HIS A 9 8.55 16.16 0.27
N PRO A 10 7.93 16.86 -0.70
CA PRO A 10 6.62 16.49 -1.22
C PRO A 10 6.71 15.21 -2.07
N GLN A 11 5.85 14.23 -1.78
CA GLN A 11 5.82 12.92 -2.42
C GLN A 11 4.43 12.56 -2.98
N LEU A 12 3.36 13.20 -2.48
CA LEU A 12 1.99 12.74 -2.74
C LEU A 12 1.57 12.85 -4.22
N LEU A 13 2.07 13.85 -4.95
CA LEU A 13 1.85 13.96 -6.41
C LEU A 13 2.51 12.82 -7.18
N TYR A 14 3.72 12.45 -6.82
CA TYR A 14 4.42 11.33 -7.47
C TYR A 14 3.71 10.01 -7.14
N GLU A 15 3.36 9.82 -5.86
CA GLU A 15 2.61 8.65 -5.39
C GLU A 15 1.27 8.50 -6.15
N SER A 16 0.51 9.58 -6.33
CA SER A 16 -0.76 9.52 -7.07
C SER A 16 -0.60 9.14 -8.55
N LYS A 17 0.47 9.62 -9.21
CA LYS A 17 0.81 9.21 -10.58
C LYS A 17 1.23 7.75 -10.65
N LEU A 18 2.02 7.29 -9.69
CA LEU A 18 2.46 5.90 -9.62
C LEU A 18 1.27 4.95 -9.47
N TYR A 19 0.35 5.24 -8.55
CA TYR A 19 -0.86 4.42 -8.41
C TYR A 19 -1.71 4.38 -9.68
N LYS A 20 -1.78 5.46 -10.46
CA LYS A 20 -2.47 5.46 -11.76
C LYS A 20 -1.83 4.49 -12.76
N ILE A 21 -0.51 4.33 -12.74
CA ILE A 21 0.20 3.37 -13.60
C ILE A 21 -0.02 1.93 -13.10
N LEU A 22 -0.06 1.74 -11.78
CA LEU A 22 -0.24 0.45 -11.14
C LEU A 22 -1.71 -0.04 -11.12
N GLN A 23 -2.68 0.82 -11.45
CA GLN A 23 -4.10 0.48 -11.50
C GLN A 23 -4.40 -0.78 -12.33
N GLY A 24 -5.41 -1.54 -11.89
CA GLY A 24 -5.79 -2.83 -12.46
C GLY A 24 -5.02 -4.03 -11.89
N GLY A 25 -3.98 -3.79 -11.09
CA GLY A 25 -3.23 -4.84 -10.41
C GLY A 25 -3.97 -5.40 -9.20
N VAL A 26 -3.92 -6.73 -9.02
CA VAL A 26 -4.46 -7.38 -7.82
C VAL A 26 -3.66 -6.92 -6.60
N GLY A 27 -4.37 -6.48 -5.55
CA GLY A 27 -3.77 -5.96 -4.32
C GLY A 27 -3.19 -4.55 -4.43
N ILE A 28 -3.48 -3.82 -5.52
CA ILE A 28 -3.19 -2.38 -5.62
C ILE A 28 -4.45 -1.59 -5.27
N PRO A 29 -4.40 -0.67 -4.28
CA PRO A 29 -5.54 0.15 -3.90
C PRO A 29 -6.05 1.05 -5.03
N HIS A 30 -7.38 1.21 -5.14
CA HIS A 30 -7.95 2.11 -6.12
C HIS A 30 -7.80 3.58 -5.70
N ILE A 31 -7.36 4.44 -6.62
CA ILE A 31 -7.35 5.90 -6.40
C ILE A 31 -8.69 6.47 -6.84
N ARG A 32 -9.38 7.12 -5.91
CA ARG A 32 -10.66 7.78 -6.18
C ARG A 32 -10.46 9.21 -6.62
N TRP A 33 -9.50 9.92 -6.02
CA TRP A 33 -9.25 11.32 -6.35
C TRP A 33 -7.86 11.76 -5.90
N TYR A 34 -7.28 12.70 -6.64
CA TYR A 34 -6.12 13.47 -6.21
C TYR A 34 -6.35 14.94 -6.57
N GLY A 35 -6.04 15.84 -5.64
CA GLY A 35 -6.11 17.28 -5.90
C GLY A 35 -5.65 18.09 -4.70
N GLN A 36 -5.98 19.38 -4.72
CA GLN A 36 -5.62 20.33 -3.68
C GLN A 36 -6.86 20.80 -2.94
N GLU A 37 -6.77 20.87 -1.62
CA GLU A 37 -7.80 21.43 -0.75
C GLU A 37 -7.09 22.34 0.26
N LYS A 38 -7.37 23.64 0.19
CA LYS A 38 -6.69 24.69 0.97
C LYS A 38 -5.16 24.58 0.81
N ASP A 39 -4.43 24.45 1.91
CA ASP A 39 -2.96 24.35 1.95
C ASP A 39 -2.43 22.90 1.83
N TYR A 40 -3.25 21.95 1.36
CA TYR A 40 -2.90 20.54 1.31
C TYR A 40 -3.05 19.93 -0.08
N ASN A 41 -2.14 19.01 -0.41
CA ASN A 41 -2.35 17.99 -1.41
C ASN A 41 -3.11 16.83 -0.75
N VAL A 42 -4.10 16.28 -1.46
CA VAL A 42 -5.00 15.25 -0.95
C VAL A 42 -5.03 14.08 -1.92
N LEU A 43 -4.89 12.87 -1.39
CA LEU A 43 -5.05 11.61 -2.13
C LEU A 43 -6.12 10.77 -1.47
N VAL A 44 -7.22 10.56 -2.18
CA VAL A 44 -8.34 9.70 -1.78
C VAL A 44 -8.17 8.35 -2.46
N MET A 45 -8.13 7.30 -1.66
CA MET A 45 -7.93 5.92 -2.10
C MET A 45 -8.76 4.99 -1.25
N ASP A 46 -8.84 3.72 -1.63
CA ASP A 46 -9.52 2.71 -0.83
C ASP A 46 -8.95 2.63 0.59
N LEU A 47 -9.86 2.48 1.54
CA LEU A 47 -9.51 2.16 2.92
C LEU A 47 -9.14 0.67 2.98
N LEU A 48 -7.99 0.38 3.57
CA LEU A 48 -7.49 -0.97 3.80
C LEU A 48 -7.54 -1.30 5.30
N GLY A 49 -7.39 -2.58 5.59
CA GLY A 49 -7.31 -3.13 6.94
C GLY A 49 -5.93 -2.94 7.58
N PRO A 50 -5.66 -3.67 8.67
CA PRO A 50 -4.39 -3.57 9.39
C PRO A 50 -3.19 -3.97 8.53
N SER A 51 -2.02 -3.40 8.83
CA SER A 51 -0.76 -3.80 8.23
C SER A 51 -0.28 -5.16 8.76
N LEU A 52 0.70 -5.76 8.08
CA LEU A 52 1.35 -6.97 8.61
C LEU A 52 2.10 -6.70 9.91
N GLU A 53 2.62 -5.48 10.14
CA GLU A 53 3.25 -5.13 11.43
C GLU A 53 2.19 -5.10 12.55
N ASP A 54 1.02 -4.52 12.30
CA ASP A 54 -0.08 -4.50 13.27
C ASP A 54 -0.52 -5.92 13.63
N LEU A 55 -0.70 -6.77 12.62
CA LEU A 55 -1.07 -8.18 12.80
C LEU A 55 0.03 -8.98 13.50
N PHE A 56 1.29 -8.69 13.20
CA PHE A 56 2.42 -9.36 13.83
C PHE A 56 2.47 -9.02 15.31
N ASN A 57 2.28 -7.75 15.68
CA ASN A 57 2.19 -7.32 17.06
C ASN A 57 0.96 -7.91 17.77
N PHE A 58 -0.19 -7.97 17.10
CA PHE A 58 -1.38 -8.65 17.60
C PHE A 58 -1.12 -10.13 17.92
N CYS A 59 -0.35 -10.82 17.07
CA CYS A 59 0.08 -12.21 17.31
C CYS A 59 1.29 -12.33 18.24
N SER A 60 1.53 -11.35 19.13
CA SER A 60 2.67 -11.36 20.07
C SER A 60 4.02 -11.55 19.37
N ARG A 61 4.17 -10.90 18.20
CA ARG A 61 5.37 -10.94 17.35
C ARG A 61 5.76 -12.34 16.93
N ARG A 62 4.77 -13.21 16.68
CA ARG A 62 5.01 -14.55 16.17
C ARG A 62 3.91 -15.00 15.21
N PHE A 63 4.29 -15.23 13.96
CA PHE A 63 3.46 -15.94 13.00
C PHE A 63 3.83 -17.42 12.93
N THR A 64 2.85 -18.25 12.59
CA THR A 64 3.11 -19.66 12.27
C THR A 64 3.75 -19.79 10.90
N MET A 65 4.47 -20.89 10.64
CA MET A 65 5.06 -21.13 9.31
C MET A 65 4.01 -21.15 8.20
N LYS A 66 2.81 -21.68 8.46
CA LYS A 66 1.69 -21.63 7.51
C LYS A 66 1.35 -20.19 7.12
N THR A 67 1.19 -19.31 8.10
CA THR A 67 0.89 -17.88 7.87
C THR A 67 2.01 -17.21 7.07
N VAL A 68 3.28 -17.44 7.46
CA VAL A 68 4.43 -16.86 6.77
C VAL A 68 4.48 -17.28 5.29
N LEU A 69 4.27 -18.56 4.99
CA LEU A 69 4.28 -19.06 3.62
C LEU A 69 3.13 -18.48 2.77
N MET A 70 1.92 -18.38 3.33
CA MET A 70 0.78 -17.78 2.64
C MET A 70 1.01 -16.28 2.36
N LEU A 71 1.61 -15.55 3.31
CA LEU A 71 1.96 -14.15 3.10
C LEU A 71 3.07 -14.00 2.06
N ALA A 72 4.11 -14.83 2.13
CA ALA A 72 5.25 -14.77 1.20
C ALA A 72 4.81 -14.96 -0.26
N ASP A 73 3.96 -15.96 -0.53
CA ASP A 73 3.41 -16.22 -1.87
C ASP A 73 2.71 -14.98 -2.47
N GLN A 74 1.85 -14.34 -1.68
CA GLN A 74 1.17 -13.12 -2.11
C GLN A 74 2.13 -11.94 -2.23
N MET A 75 3.02 -11.71 -1.26
CA MET A 75 3.95 -10.58 -1.25
C MET A 75 4.88 -10.61 -2.47
N ILE A 76 5.39 -11.79 -2.84
CA ILE A 76 6.20 -11.97 -4.05
C ILE A 76 5.39 -11.57 -5.29
N SER A 77 4.15 -12.05 -5.41
CA SER A 77 3.27 -11.70 -6.52
C SER A 77 2.97 -10.19 -6.61
N ARG A 78 2.82 -9.49 -5.48
CA ARG A 78 2.63 -8.02 -5.46
C ARG A 78 3.89 -7.29 -5.93
N ILE A 79 5.06 -7.73 -5.49
CA ILE A 79 6.35 -7.13 -5.87
C ILE A 79 6.62 -7.39 -7.37
N GLU A 80 6.40 -8.61 -7.84
CA GLU A 80 6.50 -8.96 -9.25
C GLU A 80 5.61 -8.06 -10.12
N TYR A 81 4.35 -7.85 -9.72
CA TYR A 81 3.46 -6.96 -10.46
C TYR A 81 4.03 -5.52 -10.55
N VAL A 82 4.56 -4.97 -9.47
CA VAL A 82 5.22 -3.65 -9.49
C VAL A 82 6.40 -3.64 -10.47
N HIS A 83 7.21 -4.71 -10.46
CA HIS A 83 8.34 -4.86 -11.38
C HIS A 83 7.90 -4.97 -12.85
N THR A 84 6.79 -5.64 -13.16
CA THR A 84 6.24 -5.72 -14.53
C THR A 84 5.80 -4.37 -15.08
N LYS A 85 5.58 -3.38 -14.19
CA LYS A 85 5.27 -1.99 -14.55
C LYS A 85 6.53 -1.11 -14.65
N ASN A 86 7.72 -1.70 -14.62
CA ASN A 86 9.02 -1.04 -14.67
C ASN A 86 9.35 -0.15 -13.46
N PHE A 87 8.80 -0.50 -12.29
CA PHE A 87 9.11 0.18 -11.03
C PHE A 87 9.75 -0.77 -10.04
N ILE A 88 10.60 -0.23 -9.16
CA ILE A 88 11.11 -0.91 -7.98
C ILE A 88 10.49 -0.22 -6.76
N HIS A 89 9.87 -0.97 -5.85
CA HIS A 89 9.15 -0.38 -4.70
C HIS A 89 10.09 0.38 -3.74
N ARG A 90 11.31 -0.15 -3.51
CA ARG A 90 12.39 0.40 -2.64
C ARG A 90 12.10 0.50 -1.14
N ASP A 91 10.85 0.38 -0.69
CA ASP A 91 10.49 0.42 0.74
C ASP A 91 9.68 -0.82 1.15
N ILE A 92 10.26 -2.01 0.97
CA ILE A 92 9.62 -3.29 1.32
C ILE A 92 9.77 -3.51 2.84
N LYS A 93 8.66 -3.37 3.57
CA LYS A 93 8.57 -3.58 5.03
C LYS A 93 7.14 -3.96 5.44
N PRO A 94 6.93 -4.61 6.60
CA PRO A 94 5.60 -5.09 7.03
C PRO A 94 4.52 -4.00 7.09
N ASP A 95 4.88 -2.76 7.43
CA ASP A 95 3.97 -1.61 7.48
C ASP A 95 3.31 -1.28 6.13
N ASN A 96 3.97 -1.61 5.02
CA ASN A 96 3.52 -1.30 3.66
C ASN A 96 2.71 -2.45 3.01
N PHE A 97 2.52 -3.57 3.71
CA PHE A 97 1.61 -4.63 3.29
C PHE A 97 0.39 -4.61 4.19
N LEU A 98 -0.78 -4.31 3.62
CA LEU A 98 -2.03 -4.19 4.35
C LEU A 98 -3.03 -5.23 3.86
N MET A 99 -3.82 -5.76 4.79
CA MET A 99 -4.95 -6.63 4.45
C MET A 99 -6.11 -5.84 3.86
N GLY A 100 -6.97 -6.47 3.06
CA GLY A 100 -8.22 -5.85 2.66
C GLY A 100 -9.30 -5.88 3.75
N ILE A 101 -10.39 -5.13 3.53
CA ILE A 101 -11.56 -5.08 4.43
C ILE A 101 -12.72 -5.87 3.81
N GLY A 102 -13.52 -6.52 4.65
CA GLY A 102 -14.80 -7.13 4.24
C GLY A 102 -14.59 -8.25 3.24
N ARG A 103 -15.19 -8.15 2.04
CA ARG A 103 -15.08 -9.18 1.00
C ARG A 103 -13.73 -9.21 0.27
N HIS A 104 -12.84 -8.28 0.58
CA HIS A 104 -11.52 -8.15 -0.06
C HIS A 104 -10.37 -8.63 0.84
N CYS A 105 -10.64 -9.41 1.89
CA CYS A 105 -9.63 -9.88 2.85
C CYS A 105 -8.75 -11.06 2.39
N ASN A 106 -8.92 -11.54 1.16
CA ASN A 106 -8.14 -12.65 0.60
C ASN A 106 -6.80 -12.20 0.02
#